data_AF-Q96WU3-F1
#
_entry.id   AF-Q96WU3-F1
#
_cell.length_a   1.000
_cell.length_b   1.000
_cell.length_c   1.000
_cell.angle_alpha   90.00
_cell.angle_beta   90.00
_cell.angle_gamma   90.00
#
_symmetry.space_group_name_H-M   'P 1'
#
loop_
_entity.id
_entity.type
_entity.pdbx_description
1 polymer ?
#
loop_
_entity_poly.entity_id
_entity_poly.type
_entity_poly.pdbx_seq_one_letter_code
_entity_poly.pdbx_strand_id
1 'polypeptide(L)'
;IRDSRVHAVLYFLQPNGKGLSALDIAALKKLTEIANVIPVIAKADTLTLEERAHFREIIQQEFKKHKFRIYPYDTDELTEEELELNESIRSIVPFAVVGSEREIEVNGETFRGRKTRWGAVNVEDINQCEFVYLREFLIRTHLEDLIETTSYIHYEGFRARQLIALKENASSRTSAGPSNGGAYQR
;
A
#
# COMPACT_ATOMS: atom_id res chain seq x y z
N ILE A 1 17.70 19.13 -1.79
CA ILE A 1 17.79 18.08 -0.74
C ILE A 1 17.15 16.83 -1.31
N ARG A 2 17.72 15.62 -1.13
CA ARG A 2 17.10 14.38 -1.62
C ARG A 2 16.00 13.95 -0.65
N ASP A 3 14.78 13.77 -1.15
CA ASP A 3 13.70 13.14 -0.38
C ASP A 3 13.92 11.62 -0.35
N SER A 4 13.91 11.03 0.84
CA SER A 4 14.10 9.59 1.07
C SER A 4 12.89 8.93 1.74
N ARG A 5 11.78 9.68 1.87
CA ARG A 5 10.52 9.17 2.40
C ARG A 5 9.94 8.14 1.43
N VAL A 6 9.24 7.16 1.98
CA VAL A 6 8.56 6.12 1.18
C VAL A 6 7.22 6.69 0.71
N HIS A 7 7.07 6.90 -0.59
CA HIS A 7 5.83 7.47 -1.16
C HIS A 7 4.73 6.43 -1.40
N ALA A 8 5.11 5.15 -1.54
CA ALA A 8 4.20 4.05 -1.78
C ALA A 8 4.74 2.74 -1.18
N VAL A 9 3.84 1.95 -0.60
CA VAL A 9 4.11 0.60 -0.09
C VAL A 9 3.28 -0.39 -0.89
N LEU A 10 3.96 -1.17 -1.74
CA LEU A 10 3.33 -2.31 -2.41
C LEU A 10 3.22 -3.48 -1.44
N TYR A 11 2.00 -3.81 -1.03
CA TYR A 11 1.74 -4.91 -0.09
C TYR A 11 1.33 -6.18 -0.86
N PHE A 12 2.22 -7.17 -0.90
CA PHE A 12 2.00 -8.40 -1.66
C PHE A 12 1.20 -9.42 -0.85
N LEU A 13 -0.01 -9.71 -1.34
CA LEU A 13 -0.91 -10.72 -0.83
C LEU A 13 -0.60 -12.07 -1.47
N GLN A 14 -0.62 -13.13 -0.65
CA GLN A 14 -0.48 -14.48 -1.15
C GLN A 14 -1.75 -14.90 -1.90
N PRO A 15 -1.65 -15.49 -3.11
CA PRO A 15 -2.79 -16.01 -3.87
C PRO A 15 -3.30 -17.32 -3.24
N ASN A 16 -3.94 -17.23 -2.07
CA ASN A 16 -4.38 -18.39 -1.29
C ASN A 16 -5.86 -18.76 -1.52
N GLY A 17 -6.63 -17.91 -2.22
CA GLY A 17 -8.05 -18.11 -2.52
C GLY A 17 -9.00 -18.06 -1.31
N LYS A 18 -8.52 -17.67 -0.11
CA LYS A 18 -9.29 -17.69 1.14
C LYS A 18 -9.52 -16.31 1.74
N GLY A 19 -8.50 -15.45 1.74
CA GLY A 19 -8.56 -14.11 2.34
C GLY A 19 -7.22 -13.69 2.96
N LEU A 20 -7.28 -12.63 3.77
CA LEU A 20 -6.16 -12.08 4.53
C LEU A 20 -5.79 -13.00 5.69
N SER A 21 -4.50 -13.24 5.86
CA SER A 21 -4.01 -13.90 7.08
C SER A 21 -4.08 -12.94 8.27
N ALA A 22 -4.04 -13.48 9.50
CA ALA A 22 -3.95 -12.66 10.70
C ALA A 22 -2.73 -11.72 10.70
N LEU A 23 -1.62 -12.17 10.07
CA LEU A 23 -0.43 -11.35 9.87
C LEU A 23 -0.72 -10.19 8.91
N ASP A 24 -1.40 -10.46 7.80
CA ASP A 24 -1.77 -9.42 6.83
C ASP A 24 -2.65 -8.36 7.46
N ILE A 25 -3.65 -8.77 8.25
CA ILE A 25 -4.55 -7.85 8.96
C ILE A 25 -3.74 -6.95 9.91
N ALA A 26 -2.83 -7.53 10.70
CA ALA A 26 -2.01 -6.78 11.64
C ALA A 26 -1.01 -5.83 10.95
N ALA A 27 -0.42 -6.26 9.83
CA ALA A 27 0.51 -5.46 9.05
C ALA A 27 -0.20 -4.32 8.33
N LEU A 28 -1.26 -4.61 7.57
CA LEU A 28 -2.05 -3.61 6.84
C LEU A 28 -2.59 -2.54 7.78
N LYS A 29 -3.12 -2.93 8.95
CA LYS A 29 -3.61 -1.97 9.95
C LYS A 29 -2.55 -0.93 10.32
N LYS A 30 -1.31 -1.36 10.57
CA LYS A 30 -0.21 -0.46 10.93
C LYS A 30 0.31 0.34 9.73
N LEU A 31 0.44 -0.31 8.58
CA LEU A 31 1.00 0.32 7.37
C LEU A 31 0.08 1.42 6.83
N THR A 32 -1.24 1.21 6.82
CA THR A 32 -2.20 2.21 6.32
C THR A 32 -2.28 3.48 7.18
N GLU A 33 -1.75 3.45 8.41
CA GLU A 33 -1.68 4.63 9.28
C GLU A 33 -0.46 5.53 9.01
N ILE A 34 0.54 5.01 8.30
CA ILE A 34 1.86 5.66 8.17
C ILE A 34 2.35 5.83 6.73
N ALA A 35 1.70 5.19 5.75
CA ALA A 35 2.10 5.24 4.35
C ALA A 35 0.92 4.95 3.41
N ASN A 36 1.10 5.31 2.14
CA ASN A 36 0.20 4.94 1.07
C ASN A 36 0.37 3.46 0.75
N VAL A 37 -0.62 2.64 1.09
CA VAL A 37 -0.57 1.19 0.87
C VAL A 37 -1.36 0.81 -0.37
N ILE A 38 -0.71 0.10 -1.29
CA ILE A 38 -1.28 -0.41 -2.53
C ILE A 38 -1.18 -1.95 -2.48
N PRO A 39 -2.30 -2.66 -2.27
CA PRO A 39 -2.29 -4.11 -2.17
C PRO A 39 -2.24 -4.75 -3.57
N VAL A 40 -1.47 -5.83 -3.65
CA VAL A 40 -1.16 -6.53 -4.91
C VAL A 40 -1.26 -8.02 -4.66
N ILE A 41 -2.05 -8.75 -5.46
CA ILE A 41 -2.05 -10.21 -5.44
C ILE A 41 -0.78 -10.68 -6.17
N ALA A 42 0.12 -11.32 -5.43
CA ALA A 42 1.38 -11.84 -5.96
C ALA A 42 1.14 -13.10 -6.80
N LYS A 43 2.02 -13.37 -7.78
CA LYS A 43 2.03 -14.63 -8.55
C LYS A 43 0.63 -15.00 -9.07
N ALA A 44 -0.06 -14.04 -9.68
CA ALA A 44 -1.42 -14.23 -10.15
C ALA A 44 -1.56 -15.33 -11.22
N ASP A 45 -0.44 -15.75 -11.84
CA ASP A 45 -0.34 -16.91 -12.72
C ASP A 45 -0.66 -18.26 -12.03
N THR A 46 -0.79 -18.26 -10.70
CA THR A 46 -1.20 -19.44 -9.92
C THR A 46 -2.71 -19.57 -9.75
N LEU A 47 -3.49 -18.55 -10.13
CA LEU A 47 -4.94 -18.54 -10.04
C LEU A 47 -5.54 -18.54 -11.45
N THR A 48 -6.65 -19.24 -11.62
CA THR A 48 -7.51 -19.06 -12.79
C THR A 48 -8.17 -17.67 -12.78
N LEU A 49 -8.73 -17.24 -13.91
CA LEU A 49 -9.42 -15.96 -14.01
C LEU A 49 -10.62 -15.87 -13.04
N GLU A 50 -11.34 -16.98 -12.86
CA GLU A 50 -12.48 -17.09 -11.95
C GLU A 50 -12.03 -17.01 -10.48
N GLU A 51 -11.00 -17.77 -10.11
CA GLU A 51 -10.43 -17.73 -8.75
C GLU A 51 -9.85 -16.35 -8.42
N ARG A 52 -9.23 -15.69 -9.40
CA ARG A 52 -8.70 -14.33 -9.26
C ARG A 52 -9.81 -13.32 -8.99
N ALA A 53 -10.91 -13.38 -9.75
CA ALA A 53 -12.06 -12.51 -9.55
C ALA A 53 -12.70 -12.74 -8.17
N HIS A 54 -12.92 -14.00 -7.81
CA HIS A 54 -13.48 -14.36 -6.51
C HIS A 54 -12.58 -13.92 -5.34
N PHE A 55 -11.27 -14.14 -5.47
CA PHE A 55 -10.32 -13.73 -4.45
C PHE A 55 -10.25 -12.21 -4.30
N ARG A 56 -10.32 -11.45 -5.40
CA ARG A 56 -10.43 -9.98 -5.35
C ARG A 56 -11.64 -9.53 -4.54
N GLU A 57 -12.81 -10.10 -4.80
CA GLU A 57 -14.04 -9.77 -4.08
C GLU A 57 -13.90 -10.03 -2.58
N ILE A 58 -13.36 -11.19 -2.19
CA ILE A 58 -13.09 -11.53 -0.79
C ILE A 58 -12.19 -10.46 -0.15
N ILE A 59 -11.07 -10.13 -0.79
CA ILE A 59 -10.11 -9.17 -0.25
C ILE A 59 -10.71 -7.76 -0.15
N GLN A 60 -11.46 -7.31 -1.15
CA GLN A 60 -12.17 -6.03 -1.11
C GLN A 60 -13.20 -5.97 0.03
N GLN A 61 -13.92 -7.06 0.28
CA GLN A 61 -14.83 -7.15 1.42
C GLN A 61 -14.09 -7.08 2.75
N GLU A 62 -12.94 -7.74 2.87
CA GLU A 62 -12.13 -7.67 4.10
C GLU A 62 -11.53 -6.28 4.33
N PHE A 63 -11.10 -5.58 3.28
CA PHE A 63 -10.66 -4.19 3.39
C PHE A 63 -11.76 -3.29 3.96
N LYS A 64 -13.00 -3.43 3.46
CA LYS A 64 -14.16 -2.71 3.99
C LYS A 64 -14.48 -3.09 5.43
N LYS A 65 -14.49 -4.39 5.75
CA LYS A 65 -14.76 -4.93 7.10
C LYS A 65 -13.76 -4.41 8.13
N HIS A 66 -12.48 -4.40 7.79
CA HIS A 66 -11.41 -3.92 8.68
C HIS A 66 -11.17 -2.41 8.60
N LYS A 67 -11.86 -1.72 7.68
CA LYS A 67 -11.74 -0.28 7.42
C LYS A 67 -10.31 0.15 7.12
N PHE A 68 -9.61 -0.65 6.32
CA PHE A 68 -8.27 -0.28 5.86
C PHE A 68 -8.35 0.90 4.90
N ARG A 69 -7.53 1.91 5.16
CA ARG A 69 -7.40 3.08 4.29
C ARG A 69 -6.40 2.78 3.18
N ILE A 70 -6.85 1.99 2.21
CA ILE A 70 -6.08 1.63 1.01
C ILE A 70 -6.08 2.82 0.04
N TYR A 71 -4.95 3.05 -0.62
CA TYR A 71 -4.81 4.09 -1.64
C TYR A 71 -5.45 3.64 -2.97
N PRO A 72 -6.12 4.51 -3.77
CA PRO A 72 -6.20 5.97 -3.66
C PRO A 72 -7.24 6.49 -2.65
N TYR A 73 -7.03 7.70 -2.14
CA TYR A 73 -7.91 8.36 -1.16
C TYR A 73 -8.82 9.37 -1.81
N ASP A 74 -10.04 9.50 -1.29
CA ASP A 74 -10.92 10.60 -1.68
C ASP A 74 -10.72 11.78 -0.74
N THR A 75 -10.63 12.97 -1.34
CA THR A 75 -10.64 14.24 -0.65
C THR A 75 -11.63 15.17 -1.33
N ASP A 76 -12.25 16.07 -0.56
CA ASP A 76 -13.24 17.02 -1.08
C ASP A 76 -12.66 18.01 -2.11
N GLU A 77 -11.34 18.03 -2.25
CA GLU A 77 -10.59 18.89 -3.18
C GLU A 77 -10.40 18.27 -4.58
N LEU A 78 -10.75 16.98 -4.76
CA LEU A 78 -10.61 16.30 -6.06
C LEU A 78 -11.67 16.77 -7.06
N THR A 79 -11.25 16.90 -8.31
CA THR A 79 -12.14 17.10 -9.45
C THR A 79 -12.98 15.85 -9.74
N GLU A 80 -14.08 16.00 -10.47
CA GLU A 80 -14.93 14.87 -10.87
C GLU A 80 -14.15 13.83 -11.69
N GLU A 81 -13.26 14.27 -12.58
CA GLU A 81 -12.38 13.39 -13.37
C GLU A 81 -11.41 12.58 -12.50
N GLU A 82 -10.85 13.18 -11.45
CA GLU A 82 -9.96 12.49 -10.50
C GLU A 82 -10.73 11.48 -9.64
N LEU A 83 -11.96 11.80 -9.23
CA LEU A 83 -12.83 10.88 -8.50
C LEU A 83 -13.21 9.67 -9.37
N GLU A 84 -13.56 9.88 -10.64
CA GLU A 84 -13.83 8.81 -11.59
C GLU A 84 -12.60 7.92 -11.83
N LEU A 85 -11.42 8.54 -11.97
CA LEU A 85 -10.16 7.81 -12.08
C LEU A 85 -9.91 6.95 -10.83
N ASN A 86 -10.07 7.51 -9.64
CA ASN A 86 -9.89 6.79 -8.37
C ASN A 86 -10.85 5.61 -8.25
N GLU A 87 -12.13 5.78 -8.62
CA GLU A 87 -13.12 4.71 -8.63
C GLU A 87 -12.75 3.59 -9.62
N SER A 88 -12.28 3.96 -10.81
CA SER A 88 -11.83 2.98 -11.81
C SER A 88 -10.69 2.12 -11.27
N ILE A 89 -9.74 2.71 -10.54
CA ILE A 89 -8.63 1.99 -9.90
C ILE A 89 -9.12 1.13 -8.73
N ARG A 90 -9.99 1.66 -7.88
CA ARG A 90 -10.52 0.91 -6.73
C ARG A 90 -11.28 -0.34 -7.17
N SER A 91 -11.91 -0.32 -8.33
CA SER A 91 -12.60 -1.49 -8.90
C SER A 91 -11.66 -2.67 -9.20
N ILE A 92 -10.40 -2.39 -9.56
CA ILE A 92 -9.40 -3.42 -9.93
C ILE A 92 -8.43 -3.76 -8.78
N VAL A 93 -8.35 -2.93 -7.74
CA VAL A 93 -7.52 -3.18 -6.56
C VAL A 93 -8.12 -4.30 -5.68
N PRO A 94 -7.32 -5.27 -5.20
CA PRO A 94 -5.87 -5.43 -5.41
C PRO A 94 -5.48 -5.88 -6.84
N PHE A 95 -4.40 -5.28 -7.35
CA PHE A 95 -3.84 -5.64 -8.67
C PHE A 95 -3.30 -7.06 -8.66
N ALA A 96 -3.69 -7.88 -9.62
CA ALA A 96 -3.22 -9.24 -9.77
C ALA A 96 -2.07 -9.32 -10.78
N VAL A 97 -0.84 -9.37 -10.26
CA VAL A 97 0.36 -9.21 -11.06
C VAL A 97 1.19 -10.48 -11.15
N VAL A 98 1.94 -10.55 -12.25
CA VAL A 98 2.96 -11.56 -12.49
C VAL A 98 4.27 -10.81 -12.71
N GLY A 99 5.34 -11.25 -12.04
CA GLY A 99 6.66 -10.63 -12.17
C GLY A 99 7.61 -11.49 -12.99
N SER A 100 8.35 -10.87 -13.91
CA SER A 100 9.50 -11.50 -14.59
C SER A 100 10.59 -10.48 -14.90
N GLU A 101 11.83 -10.90 -14.70
CA GLU A 101 13.04 -10.19 -15.17
C GLU A 101 13.59 -10.80 -16.47
N ARG A 102 13.02 -11.93 -16.93
CA ARG A 102 13.51 -12.67 -18.09
C ARG A 102 12.74 -12.30 -19.34
N GLU A 103 13.46 -12.03 -20.41
CA GLU A 103 12.92 -12.02 -21.77
C GLU A 103 12.88 -13.45 -22.30
N ILE A 104 11.77 -13.80 -22.92
CA ILE A 104 11.54 -15.11 -23.53
C ILE A 104 11.03 -14.93 -24.95
N GLU A 105 11.47 -15.81 -25.83
CA GLU A 105 10.98 -15.88 -27.20
C GLU A 105 9.95 -17.00 -27.33
N VAL A 106 8.77 -16.67 -27.87
CA VAL A 106 7.68 -17.60 -28.19
C VAL A 106 7.09 -17.20 -29.53
N ASN A 107 7.02 -18.14 -30.47
CA ASN A 107 6.48 -17.91 -31.82
C ASN A 107 7.15 -16.74 -32.58
N GLY A 108 8.43 -16.48 -32.32
CA GLY A 108 9.19 -15.39 -32.95
C GLY A 108 9.00 -14.01 -32.31
N GLU A 109 8.15 -13.88 -31.28
CA GLU A 109 8.00 -12.66 -30.50
C GLU A 109 8.80 -12.78 -29.19
N THR A 110 9.57 -11.74 -28.88
CA THR A 110 10.33 -11.63 -27.63
C THR A 110 9.61 -10.70 -26.67
N PHE A 111 9.32 -11.17 -25.46
CA PHE A 111 8.66 -10.37 -24.42
C PHE A 111 9.14 -10.76 -23.02
N ARG A 112 8.92 -9.88 -22.04
CA ARG A 112 9.20 -10.18 -20.64
C ARG A 112 8.15 -11.11 -20.09
N GLY A 113 8.55 -12.30 -19.68
CA GLY A 113 7.59 -13.34 -19.36
C GLY A 113 8.12 -14.48 -18.51
N ARG A 114 7.21 -15.32 -18.02
CA ARG A 114 7.52 -16.54 -17.27
C ARG A 114 7.16 -17.76 -18.10
N LYS A 115 8.09 -18.71 -18.26
CA LYS A 115 7.77 -20.04 -18.77
C LYS A 115 7.22 -20.91 -17.63
N THR A 116 6.04 -21.48 -17.83
CA THR A 116 5.40 -22.46 -16.95
C THR A 116 5.35 -23.82 -17.64
N ARG A 117 4.82 -24.84 -16.95
CA ARG A 117 4.61 -26.17 -17.57
C ARG A 117 3.51 -26.16 -18.64
N TRP A 118 2.63 -25.17 -18.61
CA TRP A 118 1.44 -25.10 -19.45
C TRP A 118 1.53 -24.02 -20.54
N GLY A 119 2.63 -23.25 -20.58
CA GLY A 119 2.84 -22.22 -21.59
C GLY A 119 3.80 -21.14 -21.14
N ALA A 120 3.66 -19.95 -21.73
CA ALA A 120 4.40 -18.77 -21.38
C ALA A 120 3.44 -17.66 -20.99
N VAL A 121 3.74 -16.95 -19.90
CA VAL A 121 2.98 -15.80 -19.44
C VAL A 121 3.72 -14.53 -19.83
N ASN A 122 3.11 -13.69 -20.66
CA ASN A 122 3.58 -12.35 -20.99
C ASN A 122 3.14 -11.38 -19.89
N VAL A 123 4.10 -10.78 -19.19
CA VAL A 123 3.83 -9.84 -18.09
C VAL A 123 3.26 -8.51 -18.60
N GLU A 124 3.47 -8.18 -19.87
CA GLU A 124 2.96 -6.95 -20.47
C GLU A 124 1.62 -7.14 -21.21
N ASP A 125 1.08 -8.37 -21.25
CA ASP A 125 -0.24 -8.65 -21.81
C ASP A 125 -1.32 -8.44 -20.74
N ILE A 126 -2.18 -7.42 -20.97
CA ILE A 126 -3.28 -7.03 -20.09
C ILE A 126 -4.33 -8.14 -19.91
N ASN A 127 -4.41 -9.09 -20.85
CA ASN A 127 -5.33 -10.21 -20.75
C ASN A 127 -4.83 -11.29 -19.80
N GLN A 128 -3.52 -11.29 -19.48
CA GLN A 128 -2.88 -12.30 -18.64
C GLN A 128 -2.66 -11.80 -17.22
N CYS A 129 -2.21 -10.56 -17.05
CA CYS A 129 -2.05 -9.97 -15.72
C CYS A 129 -2.18 -8.45 -15.72
N GLU A 130 -2.33 -7.88 -14.53
CA GLU A 130 -2.63 -6.45 -14.33
C GLU A 130 -1.37 -5.64 -14.07
N PHE A 131 -0.19 -6.16 -14.43
CA PHE A 131 1.08 -5.49 -14.23
C PHE A 131 1.15 -4.15 -14.96
N VAL A 132 0.63 -4.08 -16.19
CA VAL A 132 0.56 -2.83 -16.96
C VAL A 132 -0.26 -1.79 -16.19
N TYR A 133 -1.43 -2.16 -15.67
CA TYR A 133 -2.25 -1.24 -14.88
C TYR A 133 -1.53 -0.75 -13.62
N LEU A 134 -0.87 -1.64 -12.88
CA LEU A 134 -0.08 -1.25 -11.71
C LEU A 134 1.06 -0.29 -12.08
N ARG A 135 1.76 -0.55 -13.19
CA ARG A 135 2.84 0.31 -13.67
C ARG A 135 2.33 1.70 -14.01
N GLU A 136 1.31 1.79 -14.86
CA GLU A 136 0.71 3.07 -15.29
C GLU A 136 0.17 3.85 -14.09
N PHE A 137 -0.49 3.16 -13.15
CA PHE A 137 -0.96 3.72 -11.90
C PHE A 137 0.17 4.40 -11.11
N LEU A 138 1.26 3.68 -10.86
CA LEU A 138 2.37 4.17 -10.03
C LEU A 138 3.19 5.28 -10.69
N ILE A 139 3.46 5.17 -11.99
CA ILE A 139 4.49 6.03 -12.63
C ILE A 139 3.91 7.14 -13.49
N ARG A 140 2.64 7.02 -13.92
CA ARG A 140 2.04 7.99 -14.85
C ARG A 140 0.91 8.78 -14.22
N THR A 141 -0.03 8.13 -13.54
CA THR A 141 -1.25 8.81 -13.09
C THR A 141 -1.19 9.28 -11.64
N HIS A 142 -0.62 8.50 -10.72
CA HIS A 142 -0.73 8.79 -9.27
C HIS A 142 0.61 9.12 -8.60
N LEU A 143 1.71 9.24 -9.36
CA LEU A 143 3.04 9.47 -8.79
C LEU A 143 3.10 10.75 -7.95
N GLU A 144 2.53 11.84 -8.48
CA GLU A 144 2.53 13.15 -7.82
C GLU A 144 1.67 13.12 -6.56
N ASP A 145 0.43 12.61 -6.64
CA ASP A 145 -0.45 12.48 -5.48
C ASP A 145 0.14 11.57 -4.38
N LEU A 146 0.83 10.48 -4.75
CA LEU A 146 1.56 9.64 -3.78
C LEU A 146 2.64 10.43 -3.02
N ILE A 147 3.33 11.37 -3.68
CA ILE A 147 4.35 12.23 -3.07
C ILE A 147 3.69 13.27 -2.15
N GLU A 148 2.59 13.87 -2.59
CA GLU A 148 1.85 14.90 -1.86
C GLU A 148 1.19 14.32 -0.61
N THR A 149 0.43 13.23 -0.74
CA THR A 149 -0.18 12.51 0.40
C THR A 149 0.87 12.07 1.42
N THR A 150 2.04 11.63 0.98
CA THR A 150 3.15 11.31 1.89
C THR A 150 3.64 12.53 2.66
N SER A 151 3.70 13.69 2.00
CA SER A 151 4.16 14.93 2.63
C SER A 151 3.13 15.51 3.59
N TYR A 152 1.89 15.71 3.13
CA TYR A 152 0.86 16.45 3.85
C TYR A 152 0.06 15.61 4.83
N ILE A 153 -0.03 14.29 4.62
CA ILE A 153 -0.82 13.41 5.48
C ILE A 153 0.12 12.60 6.38
N HIS A 154 0.96 11.75 5.78
CA HIS A 154 1.74 10.77 6.55
C HIS A 154 2.88 11.43 7.34
N TYR A 155 3.66 12.28 6.69
CA TYR A 155 4.80 12.96 7.33
C TYR A 155 4.33 14.02 8.34
N GLU A 156 3.39 14.90 7.98
CA GLU A 156 2.86 15.89 8.94
C GLU A 156 2.15 15.21 10.12
N GLY A 157 1.41 14.11 9.89
CA GLY A 157 0.84 13.30 10.97
C GLY A 157 1.91 12.73 11.91
N PHE A 158 3.01 12.21 11.36
CA PHE A 158 4.15 11.75 12.15
C PHE A 158 4.84 12.89 12.91
N ARG A 159 5.06 14.03 12.27
CA ARG A 159 5.67 15.22 12.86
C ARG A 159 4.84 15.77 14.02
N ALA A 160 3.52 15.86 13.86
CA ALA A 160 2.61 16.29 14.92
C ALA A 160 2.71 15.36 16.15
N ARG A 161 2.70 14.02 15.94
CA ARG A 161 2.87 13.04 17.03
C ARG A 161 4.20 13.20 17.75
N GLN A 162 5.30 13.41 17.03
CA GLN A 162 6.60 13.64 17.66
C GLN A 162 6.65 14.92 18.51
N LEU A 163 6.06 16.01 18.01
CA LEU A 163 6.00 17.28 18.75
C LEU A 163 5.20 17.16 20.06
N ILE A 164 4.10 16.41 20.04
CA ILE A 164 3.29 16.14 21.25
C ILE A 164 4.11 15.34 22.26
N ALA A 165 4.76 14.25 21.84
CA ALA A 165 5.57 13.42 22.71
C ALA A 165 6.76 14.19 23.33
N LEU A 166 7.39 15.09 22.58
CA LEU A 166 8.45 15.97 23.08
C LEU A 166 7.92 16.92 24.17
N LYS A 167 6.73 17.51 23.96
CA LYS A 167 6.09 18.39 24.95
C LYS A 167 5.76 17.65 26.24
N GLU A 168 5.18 16.45 26.15
CA GLU A 168 4.85 15.61 27.31
C GLU A 168 6.10 15.19 28.10
N ASN A 169 7.19 14.89 27.40
CA ASN A 169 8.48 14.57 28.02
C ASN A 169 9.18 15.78 28.66
N ALA A 170 8.86 17.01 28.23
CA ALA A 170 9.36 18.23 28.84
C ALA A 170 8.54 18.61 30.10
N SER A 171 7.22 18.39 30.07
CA SER A 171 6.33 18.63 31.22
C SER A 171 6.49 17.60 32.35
N SER A 172 6.81 16.34 32.04
CA SER A 172 7.14 15.32 33.05
C SER A 172 8.46 15.62 33.78
N ARG A 173 9.46 16.18 33.09
CA ARG A 173 10.73 16.61 33.69
C ARG A 173 10.61 17.83 34.60
N THR A 174 9.68 18.75 34.30
CA THR A 174 9.43 19.95 35.12
C THR A 174 8.57 19.66 36.35
N SER A 175 7.77 18.60 36.34
CA SER A 175 6.98 18.15 37.51
C SER A 175 7.78 17.27 38.50
N ALA A 176 8.95 16.76 38.11
CA ALA A 176 9.86 15.99 38.96
C ALA A 176 10.91 16.88 39.69
N GLY A 177 10.55 18.12 40.04
CA GLY A 177 11.39 19.01 40.86
C GLY A 177 11.62 18.41 42.26
N PRO A 178 12.79 18.67 42.90
CA PRO A 178 13.22 17.91 44.06
C PRO A 178 12.25 18.08 45.23
N SER A 179 11.74 16.96 45.75
CA SER A 179 11.09 16.89 47.05
C SER A 179 12.12 17.31 48.09
N ASN A 180 11.98 18.54 48.58
CA ASN A 180 12.83 19.11 49.63
C ASN A 180 12.50 18.41 50.97
N GLY A 181 12.99 17.18 51.12
CA GLY A 181 12.94 16.39 52.35
C GLY A 181 14.24 16.57 53.13
N GLY A 182 14.20 17.36 54.19
CA GLY A 182 15.35 17.57 55.07
C GLY A 182 15.02 18.53 56.21
N ALA A 183 14.24 18.05 57.18
CA ALA A 183 13.91 18.75 58.40
C ALA A 183 15.18 19.10 59.20
N TYR A 184 15.38 20.39 59.49
CA TYR A 184 16.30 20.83 60.53
C TYR A 184 15.64 20.62 61.89
N GLN A 185 16.08 19.63 62.66
CA GLN A 185 15.83 19.53 64.10
C GLN A 185 17.00 20.19 64.85
N ARG A 186 16.66 21.12 65.75
CA ARG A 186 17.50 21.60 66.86
C ARG A 186 17.04 20.93 68.14
#